data_AF-A0A1G0IJB0-F1
#
_entry.id   AF-A0A1G0IJB0-F1
#
_cell.length_a   1.000
_cell.length_b   1.000
_cell.length_c   1.000
_cell.angle_alpha   90.00
_cell.angle_beta   90.00
_cell.angle_gamma   90.00
#
_symmetry.space_group_name_H-M   'P 1'
#
loop_
_entity.id
_entity.type
_entity.pdbx_description
1 polymer ?
#
loop_
_entity_poly.entity_id
_entity_poly.type
_entity_poly.pdbx_seq_one_letter_code
_entity_poly.pdbx_strand_id
1 'polypeptide(L)' 'MLSSVLHSQQAIWVNIEIMRTFVRLRKMIDSHQELRQKIENLEKKYDKNFRMVFEAIHQLINLPASKNNRTIGFI' A
#
# COMPACT_ATOMS: atom_id res chain seq x y z
N MET A 1 -3.41 1.20 3.46
CA MET A 1 -2.74 -0.11 3.73
C MET A 1 -2.26 -0.80 2.45
N LEU A 2 -1.01 -1.28 2.45
CA LEU A 2 -0.31 -1.86 1.28
C LEU A 2 -0.73 -3.30 0.96
N SER A 3 -1.04 -4.06 2.00
CA SER A 3 -1.38 -5.49 1.92
C SER A 3 -2.79 -5.79 1.43
N SER A 4 -3.69 -4.80 1.42
CA SER A 4 -5.06 -4.97 0.91
C SER A 4 -5.12 -5.04 -0.62
N VAL A 5 -4.02 -4.71 -1.29
CA VAL A 5 -3.90 -4.78 -2.75
C VAL A 5 -2.85 -5.79 -3.17
N LEU A 6 -1.69 -5.77 -2.50
CA LEU A 6 -0.68 -6.79 -2.67
C LEU A 6 -0.94 -7.90 -1.63
N HIS A 7 -1.61 -8.97 -2.06
CA HIS A 7 -1.98 -10.12 -1.23
C HIS A 7 -0.79 -11.04 -0.88
N SER A 8 0.45 -10.54 -0.99
CA SER A 8 1.65 -11.34 -0.71
C SER A 8 1.98 -11.31 0.78
N GLN A 9 2.52 -12.42 1.28
CA GLN A 9 3.01 -12.51 2.66
C GLN A 9 3.99 -11.39 2.99
N GLN A 10 4.89 -11.06 2.06
CA GLN A 10 5.86 -9.97 2.19
C GLN A 10 5.18 -8.61 2.35
N ALA A 11 4.12 -8.33 1.57
CA ALA A 11 3.39 -7.05 1.67
C ALA A 11 2.67 -6.89 3.01
N ILE A 12 2.17 -7.99 3.59
CA ILE A 12 1.58 -8.00 4.94
C ILE A 12 2.65 -7.62 5.98
N TRP A 13 3.82 -8.26 5.94
CA TRP A 13 4.92 -7.96 6.86
C TRP A 13 5.39 -6.50 6.79
N VAL A 14 5.57 -5.98 5.57
CA VAL A 14 5.99 -4.59 5.35
C VAL A 14 4.94 -3.61 5.89
N ASN A 15 3.65 -3.86 5.67
CA ASN A 15 2.58 -2.99 6.17
C ASN A 15 2.56 -2.94 7.71
N ILE A 16 2.73 -4.09 8.37
CA ILE A 16 2.83 -4.16 9.83
C ILE A 16 4.00 -3.31 10.34
N GLU A 17 5.16 -3.39 9.68
CA GLU A 17 6.34 -2.64 10.09
C GLU A 17 6.16 -1.13 9.92
N ILE A 18 5.55 -0.69 8.82
CA ILE A 18 5.19 0.72 8.61
C ILE A 18 4.30 1.23 9.75
N MET A 19 3.25 0.49 10.11
CA MET A 19 2.35 0.87 11.21
C MET A 19 3.09 0.94 12.56
N ARG A 20 4.00 -0.01 12.84
CA ARG A 20 4.82 0.02 14.08
C ARG A 20 5.71 1.26 14.15
N THR A 21 6.31 1.67 13.04
CA THR A 21 7.12 2.89 12.99
C THR A 21 6.28 4.12 13.34
N PHE A 22 5.08 4.26 12.78
CA PHE A 22 4.17 5.38 13.10
C PHE A 22 3.74 5.39 14.57
N VAL A 23 3.42 4.22 15.13
CA VAL A 23 3.08 4.10 16.56
C VAL A 23 4.26 4.51 17.45
N ARG A 24 5.48 4.10 17.09
CA ARG A 24 6.70 4.47 17.83
C ARG A 24 7.00 5.97 17.72
N LEU A 25 6.82 6.53 16.53
CA LEU A 25 6.96 7.97 16.30
C LEU A 25 5.96 8.77 17.15
N ARG A 26 4.70 8.31 17.25
CA ARG A 26 3.69 8.93 18.10
C ARG A 26 4.07 8.90 19.58
N LYS A 27 4.54 7.74 20.07
CA LYS A 27 4.99 7.59 21.48
C LYS A 27 6.16 8.52 21.82
N MET A 28 7.04 8.79 20.86
CA MET A 28 8.19 9.68 21.06
C MET A 28 7.80 11.16 21.14
N ILE A 29 6.61 11.52 20.64
CA ILE A 29 6.16 12.90 20.42
C ILE A 29 5.04 13.31 21.38
N ASP A 30 4.61 12.41 22.26
CA ASP A 30 3.39 12.55 23.10
C ASP A 30 3.41 13.75 24.08
N SER A 31 4.53 14.46 24.20
CA SER A 31 4.66 15.74 24.92
C SER A 31 4.21 16.99 24.12
N HIS A 32 3.95 16.88 22.81
CA HIS A 32 3.63 18.01 21.93
C HIS A 32 2.33 17.79 21.15
N GLN A 33 1.25 18.42 21.63
CA GLN A 33 -0.10 18.30 21.06
C GLN A 33 -0.17 18.69 19.58
N GLU A 34 0.50 19.77 19.18
CA GLU A 34 0.56 20.21 17.78
C GLU A 34 1.25 19.19 16.87
N LEU A 35 2.33 18.58 17.34
CA LEU A 35 3.12 17.62 16.57
C LEU A 35 2.36 16.30 16.41
N ARG A 36 1.61 15.90 17.45
CA ARG A 36 0.67 14.77 17.40
C ARG A 36 -0.40 14.99 16.32
N GLN A 37 -1.02 16.17 16.29
CA GLN A 37 -2.06 16.51 15.31
C GLN A 37 -1.52 16.52 13.87
N LYS A 38 -0.29 17.01 13.68
CA LYS A 38 0.39 17.01 12.37
C LYS A 38 0.66 15.58 11.88
N ILE A 39 1.07 14.68 12.77
CA ILE A 39 1.29 13.27 12.44
C ILE A 39 -0.01 12.55 12.09
N GLU A 40 -1.07 12.72 12.89
CA GLU A 40 -2.39 12.12 12.58
C GLU A 40 -2.93 12.60 11.24
N ASN A 41 -2.74 13.88 10.92
CA ASN A 41 -3.14 14.45 9.64
C ASN A 41 -2.30 13.90 8.47
N LEU A 42 -0.99 13.72 8.67
CA LEU A 42 -0.12 13.10 7.67
C LEU A 42 -0.56 11.65 7.42
N GLU A 43 -0.78 10.88 8.48
CA GLU A 43 -1.26 9.49 8.39
C GLU A 43 -2.56 9.40 7.58
N LYS A 44 -3.59 10.18 7.92
CA LYS A 44 -4.86 10.22 7.19
C LYS A 44 -4.72 10.65 5.73
N LYS A 45 -3.85 11.63 5.45
CA LYS A 45 -3.61 12.13 4.09
C LYS A 45 -2.93 11.06 3.24
N TYR A 46 -1.90 10.42 3.77
CA TYR A 46 -1.16 9.42 3.04
C TYR A 46 -1.98 8.15 2.85
N ASP A 47 -2.75 7.69 3.83
CA ASP A 47 -3.55 6.47 3.69
C ASP A 47 -4.59 6.57 2.54
N LYS A 48 -5.17 7.75 2.33
CA LYS A 48 -6.03 8.05 1.17
C LYS A 48 -5.26 8.09 -0.15
N ASN A 49 -4.12 8.77 -0.19
CA ASN A 49 -3.30 8.87 -1.40
C ASN A 49 -2.75 7.49 -1.83
N PHE A 50 -2.40 6.67 -0.85
CA PHE A 50 -1.96 5.30 -1.07
C PHE A 50 -3.04 4.46 -1.74
N ARG A 51 -4.33 4.65 -1.41
CA ARG A 51 -5.43 3.95 -2.08
C ARG A 51 -5.43 4.14 -3.60
N MET A 52 -5.27 5.38 -4.09
CA MET A 52 -5.18 5.65 -5.54
C MET A 52 -3.95 5.02 -6.18
N VAL A 53 -2.79 5.12 -5.51
CA VAL A 53 -1.55 4.48 -6.00
C VAL A 53 -1.72 2.96 -6.09
N PHE A 54 -2.41 2.35 -5.12
CA PHE A 54 -2.66 0.91 -5.15
C PHE A 54 -3.71 0.50 -6.16
N GLU A 55 -4.78 1.26 -6.34
CA GLU A 55 -5.75 1.01 -7.41
C GLU A 55 -5.07 1.04 -8.79
N ALA A 56 -4.14 1.98 -9.00
CA ALA A 56 -3.33 2.03 -10.21
C ALA A 56 -2.40 0.80 -10.35
N ILE A 57 -1.72 0.38 -9.28
CA ILE A 57 -0.87 -0.83 -9.29
C ILE A 57 -1.72 -2.09 -9.56
N HIS A 58 -2.91 -2.19 -8.97
CA HIS A 58 -3.84 -3.28 -9.17
C HIS A 58 -4.31 -3.36 -10.63
N GLN A 59 -4.61 -2.22 -11.26
CA GLN A 59 -4.93 -2.16 -12.69
C GLN A 59 -3.75 -2.59 -13.57
N LEU A 60 -2.52 -2.30 -13.15
CA LEU A 60 -1.30 -2.70 -13.83
C LEU A 60 -1.02 -4.20 -13.72
N ILE A 61 -1.23 -4.79 -12.54
CA ILE A 61 -1.02 -6.23 -12.27
C ILE A 61 -2.16 -7.07 -12.88
N ASN A 62 -3.39 -6.57 -12.88
CA ASN A 62 -4.56 -7.26 -13.45
C ASN A 62 -4.80 -6.94 -14.93
N LEU A 63 -3.78 -6.44 -15.64
CA LEU A 63 -3.79 -6.53 -17.09
C LEU A 63 -4.02 -8.02 -17.44
N PRO A 64 -5.05 -8.38 -18.22
CA PRO A 64 -5.32 -9.78 -18.49
C PRO A 64 -4.08 -10.37 -19.16
N ALA A 65 -3.39 -11.25 -18.45
CA ALA A 65 -2.38 -12.10 -19.04
C ALA A 65 -3.09 -12.87 -20.16
N SER A 66 -2.72 -12.57 -21.39
CA SER A 66 -2.85 -13.41 -22.58
C SER A 66 -4.12 -14.27 -22.63
N LYS A 67 -5.06 -13.89 -23.48
CA LYS A 67 -5.98 -14.85 -24.09
C LYS A 67 -5.14 -15.78 -24.99
N ASN A 68 -4.42 -16.71 -24.36
CA ASN A 68 -3.67 -17.75 -25.03
C ASN A 68 -4.69 -18.68 -25.68
N ASN A 69 -4.76 -18.66 -27.01
CA ASN A 69 -5.22 -19.74 -27.89
C ASN A 69 -5.15 -19.24 -29.35
N ARG A 70 -3.93 -19.07 -29.86
CA ARG A 70 -3.70 -19.18 -31.30
C ARG A 70 -2.46 -20.03 -31.49
N THR A 71 -2.69 -21.32 -31.73
CA THR A 71 -1.69 -22.22 -32.30
C THR A 71 -1.11 -21.55 -33.55
N ILE A 72 0.13 -21.09 -33.46
CA ILE A 72 0.93 -20.73 -34.62
C ILE A 72 1.64 -22.02 -35.04
N GLY A 73 1.02 -22.75 -35.96
CA GLY A 73 1.57 -23.92 -36.62
C GLY A 73 1.37 -23.79 -38.13
N PHE A 74 2.38 -24.19 -38.90
CA PHE A 74 2.46 -24.07 -40.35
C PHE A 74 1.37 -24.88 -41.07
N ILE A 75 0.89 -24.33 -42.19
CA ILE A 75 0.36 -25.08 -43.34
C ILE A 75 1.51 -25.26 -44.32
#